data_AF-V5WCV3-F1
#
_entry.id   AF-V5WCV3-F1
#
_cell.length_a   1.000
_cell.length_b   1.000
_cell.length_c   1.000
_cell.angle_alpha   90.00
_cell.angle_beta   90.00
_cell.angle_gamma   90.00
#
_symmetry.space_group_name_H-M   'P 1'
#
loop_
_entity.id
_entity.type
_entity.pdbx_description
1 polymer ?
#
loop_
_entity_poly.entity_id
_entity_poly.type
_entity_poly.pdbx_seq_one_letter_code
_entity_poly.pdbx_strand_id
1 'polypeptide(L)'
;MKDLQPPVYTGLEQPGRGSLILKFNEHIKFDSDDFAACGGFEISGIEQADQTSLLLALNGDDLPGEELTLEGRVRDDTGNELWFLLPFYSVNINPAQLILSEFITEHSSSRYEKAEIVVLREGNLGGITVYNGAAGDHKSCLRFQDQEVEQGEYLIVHFRSDGLAGETDEYGEDRILAGNSATAPNAIADVRDFWTEGDQGLSDTNGALSIYASPAPGAEILDAVLYSNRSYEEGQDYGSFGTSYTQRVMNELAGAGAWVYSGDQIIPEDCLRSEDSTSTRSICRDLEFNDTNGKNDWHIVPTSCSSFGHENCQDVYEP
;
A
#
# COMPACT_ATOMS: atom_id res chain seq x y z
N MET A 1 15.38 37.68 25.98
CA MET A 1 14.24 36.83 26.36
C MET A 1 14.76 35.40 26.28
N LYS A 2 14.64 34.60 27.35
CA LYS A 2 15.16 33.22 27.32
C LYS A 2 14.20 32.40 26.44
N ASP A 3 14.74 31.63 25.51
CA ASP A 3 13.95 30.66 24.76
C ASP A 3 13.41 29.59 25.71
N LEU A 4 12.14 29.23 25.52
CA LEU A 4 11.43 28.25 26.33
C LEU A 4 10.85 27.13 25.44
N GLN A 5 11.09 27.18 24.12
CA GLN A 5 10.61 26.16 23.21
C GLN A 5 11.65 25.03 23.13
N PRO A 6 11.24 23.77 23.31
CA PRO A 6 12.12 22.64 23.04
C PRO A 6 12.36 22.49 21.54
N PRO A 7 13.42 21.76 21.14
CA PRO A 7 13.58 21.31 19.77
C PRO A 7 12.31 20.62 19.26
N VAL A 8 12.02 20.81 17.98
CA VAL A 8 10.89 20.20 17.28
C VAL A 8 11.44 19.21 16.28
N TYR A 9 10.97 17.97 16.37
CA TYR A 9 11.22 16.96 15.36
C TYR A 9 10.54 17.35 14.04
N THR A 10 11.29 17.30 12.94
CA THR A 10 10.83 17.74 11.61
C THR A 10 10.80 16.62 10.58
N GLY A 11 11.48 15.49 10.83
CA GLY A 11 11.42 14.35 9.92
C GLY A 11 12.47 13.29 10.19
N LEU A 12 12.30 12.15 9.53
CA LEU A 12 13.18 11.00 9.54
C LEU A 12 13.46 10.61 8.10
N GLU A 13 14.71 10.27 7.81
CA GLU A 13 15.15 9.72 6.53
C GLU A 13 15.90 8.41 6.75
N GLN A 14 15.78 7.49 5.79
CA GLN A 14 16.46 6.20 5.81
C GLN A 14 17.31 6.08 4.55
N PRO A 15 18.58 6.53 4.58
CA PRO A 15 19.44 6.51 3.40
C PRO A 15 19.81 5.08 2.96
N GLY A 16 19.58 4.09 3.81
CA GLY A 16 19.78 2.68 3.50
C GLY A 16 19.57 1.80 4.72
N ARG A 17 19.82 0.49 4.54
CA ARG A 17 19.72 -0.50 5.61
C ARG A 17 20.61 -0.12 6.80
N GLY A 18 20.04 -0.20 8.00
CA GLY A 18 20.77 0.05 9.24
C GLY A 18 21.15 1.51 9.50
N SER A 19 20.54 2.47 8.80
CA SER A 19 20.84 3.89 8.98
C SER A 19 19.57 4.73 9.06
N LEU A 20 19.49 5.59 10.07
CA LEU A 20 18.43 6.60 10.22
C LEU A 20 19.03 7.99 10.34
N ILE A 21 18.39 8.98 9.75
CA ILE A 21 18.69 10.39 9.97
C ILE A 21 17.47 11.04 10.62
N LEU A 22 17.61 11.53 11.85
CA LEU A 22 16.60 12.34 12.52
C LEU A 22 16.86 13.82 12.28
N LYS A 23 15.83 14.60 11.98
CA LYS A 23 15.93 16.04 11.71
C LYS A 23 15.13 16.86 12.71
N PHE A 24 15.70 17.99 13.11
CA PHE A 24 15.11 18.94 14.04
C PHE A 24 15.11 20.35 13.47
N ASN A 25 14.30 21.25 14.03
CA ASN A 25 14.19 22.65 13.59
C ASN A 25 15.38 23.53 14.03
N GLU A 26 16.20 23.07 14.97
CA GLU A 26 17.25 23.86 15.60
C GLU A 26 18.42 23.00 16.10
N HIS A 27 19.43 23.65 16.67
CA HIS A 27 20.62 22.97 17.16
C HIS A 27 20.32 22.08 18.37
N ILE A 28 20.83 20.86 18.35
CA ILE A 28 20.57 19.85 19.39
C ILE A 28 21.84 19.32 20.06
N LYS A 29 21.66 18.87 21.29
CA LYS A 29 22.59 18.08 22.09
C LYS A 29 21.91 16.78 22.49
N PHE A 30 22.68 15.72 22.55
CA PHE A 30 22.19 14.38 22.88
C PHE A 30 23.21 13.61 23.73
N ASP A 31 22.72 12.60 24.42
CA ASP A 31 23.51 11.54 25.04
C ASP A 31 23.15 10.23 24.33
N SER A 32 24.11 9.34 24.08
CA SER A 32 23.81 8.06 23.42
C SER A 32 22.94 7.16 24.29
N ASP A 33 23.06 7.27 25.62
CA ASP A 33 22.30 6.45 26.58
C ASP A 33 20.83 6.89 26.68
N ASP A 34 20.48 8.04 26.09
CA ASP A 34 19.15 8.62 26.04
C ASP A 34 18.32 8.08 24.84
N PHE A 35 18.84 7.08 24.10
CA PHE A 35 18.20 6.50 22.92
C PHE A 35 18.08 4.97 23.02
N ALA A 36 16.99 4.43 22.51
CA ALA A 36 16.76 2.99 22.42
C ALA A 36 15.95 2.65 21.17
N ALA A 37 16.23 1.48 20.58
CA ALA A 37 15.43 0.91 19.51
C ALA A 37 14.75 -0.38 19.99
N CYS A 38 13.53 -0.60 19.51
CA CYS A 38 12.74 -1.81 19.74
C CYS A 38 12.40 -2.48 18.40
N GLY A 39 12.07 -3.79 18.43
CA GLY A 39 11.72 -4.56 17.24
C GLY A 39 12.89 -5.35 16.63
N GLY A 40 13.81 -5.86 17.46
CA GLY A 40 14.92 -6.69 16.98
C GLY A 40 16.15 -5.91 16.49
N PHE A 41 16.15 -4.59 16.65
CA PHE A 41 17.28 -3.72 16.35
C PHE A 41 17.87 -3.08 17.61
N GLU A 42 19.19 -2.88 17.57
CA GLU A 42 19.97 -2.15 18.56
C GLU A 42 20.67 -0.95 17.92
N ILE A 43 20.80 0.13 18.67
CA ILE A 43 21.56 1.30 18.22
C ILE A 43 23.04 1.00 18.46
N SER A 44 23.80 0.91 17.38
CA SER A 44 25.24 0.64 17.38
C SER A 44 26.10 1.90 17.41
N GLY A 45 25.53 3.04 17.03
CA GLY A 45 26.19 4.34 17.07
C GLY A 45 25.22 5.48 16.81
N ILE A 46 25.53 6.65 17.37
CA ILE A 46 24.83 7.90 17.12
C ILE A 46 25.87 8.98 16.89
N GLU A 47 25.75 9.70 15.78
CA GLU A 47 26.65 10.77 15.39
C GLU A 47 25.86 12.02 15.02
N GLN A 48 26.42 13.19 15.32
CA GLN A 48 25.86 14.46 14.86
C GLN A 48 26.17 14.60 13.35
N ALA A 49 25.16 14.54 12.49
CA ALA A 49 25.34 14.67 11.04
C ALA A 49 25.58 16.13 10.64
N ASP A 50 24.80 17.04 11.24
CA ASP A 50 24.94 18.48 11.14
C ASP A 50 24.36 19.14 12.40
N GLN A 51 24.26 20.47 12.47
CA GLN A 51 23.76 21.14 13.67
C GLN A 51 22.33 20.70 14.09
N THR A 52 21.49 20.29 13.14
CA THR A 52 20.07 20.01 13.35
C THR A 52 19.70 18.55 13.12
N SER A 53 20.68 17.67 12.90
CA SER A 53 20.41 16.29 12.48
C SER A 53 21.30 15.26 13.18
N LEU A 54 20.73 14.10 13.52
CA LEU A 54 21.44 12.94 14.05
C LEU A 54 21.44 11.80 13.05
N LEU A 55 22.59 11.17 12.85
CA LEU A 55 22.75 9.91 12.14
C LEU A 55 22.82 8.78 13.17
N LEU A 56 21.91 7.82 13.07
CA LEU A 56 21.90 6.62 13.90
C LEU A 56 22.27 5.41 13.04
N ALA A 57 23.20 4.60 13.54
CA ALA A 57 23.55 3.30 12.98
C ALA A 57 22.83 2.20 13.76
N LEU A 58 22.07 1.37 13.08
CA LEU A 58 21.30 0.26 13.66
C LEU A 58 21.93 -1.08 13.27
N ASN A 59 22.01 -1.99 14.24
CA ASN A 59 22.34 -3.40 14.03
C ASN A 59 21.12 -4.25 14.36
N GLY A 60 20.85 -5.29 13.58
CA GLY A 60 19.72 -6.18 13.82
C GLY A 60 19.49 -7.13 12.65
N ASP A 61 18.61 -8.10 12.87
CA ASP A 61 18.09 -8.95 11.79
C ASP A 61 17.05 -8.13 11.02
N ASP A 62 17.40 -7.84 9.77
CA ASP A 62 16.62 -6.99 8.86
C ASP A 62 15.55 -7.83 8.18
N LEU A 63 14.37 -7.88 8.79
CA LEU A 63 13.16 -8.32 8.09
C LEU A 63 12.63 -7.12 7.32
N PRO A 64 12.59 -7.14 5.97
CA PRO A 64 12.17 -6.01 5.16
C PRO A 64 10.74 -5.54 5.48
N GLY A 65 10.56 -4.23 5.68
CA GLY A 65 9.25 -3.62 5.87
C GLY A 65 8.61 -3.79 7.25
N GLU A 66 9.35 -4.32 8.23
CA GLU A 66 8.86 -4.43 9.60
C GLU A 66 8.80 -3.08 10.31
N GLU A 67 7.79 -2.94 11.16
CA GLU A 67 7.60 -1.76 11.99
C GLU A 67 8.52 -1.81 13.20
N LEU A 68 9.32 -0.77 13.34
CA LEU A 68 10.29 -0.56 14.40
C LEU A 68 9.94 0.69 15.16
N THR A 69 10.47 0.83 16.37
CA THR A 69 10.24 2.03 17.18
C THR A 69 11.54 2.54 17.76
N LEU A 70 11.76 3.84 17.59
CA LEU A 70 12.89 4.57 18.16
C LEU A 70 12.38 5.46 19.30
N GLU A 71 12.94 5.26 20.49
CA GLU A 71 12.84 6.19 21.60
C GLU A 71 14.09 7.07 21.64
N GLY A 72 13.91 8.36 21.90
CA GLY A 72 15.05 9.27 22.02
C GLY A 72 14.73 10.55 22.78
N ARG A 73 15.80 11.21 23.22
CA ARG A 73 15.75 12.49 23.92
C ARG A 73 16.84 13.43 23.41
N VAL A 74 16.45 14.65 23.08
CA VAL A 74 17.36 15.72 22.62
C VAL A 74 17.11 17.01 23.38
N ARG A 75 18.15 17.85 23.49
CA ARG A 75 18.07 19.17 24.15
C ARG A 75 18.60 20.28 23.26
N ASP A 76 18.07 21.48 23.39
CA ASP A 76 18.65 22.67 22.75
C ASP A 76 19.88 23.19 23.52
N ASP A 77 20.43 24.32 23.08
CA ASP A 77 21.53 25.00 23.78
C ASP A 77 21.11 25.67 25.09
N THR A 78 19.81 25.90 25.31
CA THR A 78 19.27 26.60 26.48
C THR A 78 18.77 25.65 27.60
N GLY A 79 18.79 24.35 27.32
CA GLY A 79 18.39 23.25 28.19
C GLY A 79 16.93 22.81 28.05
N ASN A 80 16.18 23.32 27.06
CA ASN A 80 14.85 22.82 26.72
C ASN A 80 14.98 21.47 26.03
N GLU A 81 13.95 20.63 26.16
CA GLU A 81 14.07 19.22 25.85
C GLU A 81 12.86 18.64 25.13
N LEU A 82 13.14 17.76 24.18
CA LEU A 82 12.17 16.91 23.51
C LEU A 82 12.47 15.44 23.86
N TRP A 83 11.46 14.74 24.37
CA TRP A 83 11.43 13.28 24.44
C TRP A 83 10.40 12.77 23.43
N PHE A 84 10.76 11.75 22.67
CA PHE A 84 9.92 11.25 21.57
C PHE A 84 9.94 9.73 21.47
N LEU A 85 8.87 9.21 20.86
CA LEU A 85 8.74 7.84 20.40
C LEU A 85 8.34 7.90 18.93
N LEU A 86 9.17 7.34 18.04
CA LEU A 86 9.01 7.45 16.60
C LEU A 86 8.91 6.05 15.98
N PRO A 87 7.74 5.64 15.46
CA PRO A 87 7.64 4.47 14.63
C PRO A 87 8.31 4.73 13.27
N PHE A 88 8.97 3.71 12.73
CA PHE A 88 9.55 3.71 11.39
C PHE A 88 9.56 2.30 10.84
N TYR A 89 9.86 2.11 9.56
CA TYR A 89 9.87 0.79 8.92
C TYR A 89 11.28 0.41 8.49
N SER A 90 11.66 -0.87 8.59
CA SER A 90 12.90 -1.34 7.98
C SER A 90 12.83 -1.21 6.45
N VAL A 91 13.99 -1.00 5.82
CA VAL A 91 14.06 -0.74 4.38
C VAL A 91 14.12 -2.05 3.62
N ASN A 92 13.17 -2.28 2.72
CA ASN A 92 13.32 -3.32 1.71
C ASN A 92 14.32 -2.86 0.64
N ILE A 93 15.50 -3.48 0.64
CA ILE A 93 16.61 -3.12 -0.26
C ILE A 93 16.49 -3.74 -1.66
N ASN A 94 15.56 -4.68 -1.84
CA ASN A 94 15.33 -5.35 -3.12
C ASN A 94 13.82 -5.49 -3.37
N PRO A 95 13.05 -4.38 -3.43
CA PRO A 95 11.60 -4.47 -3.56
C PRO A 95 11.23 -5.02 -4.95
N ALA A 96 10.27 -5.96 -4.96
CA ALA A 96 9.63 -6.42 -6.20
C ALA A 96 8.91 -5.25 -6.90
N GLN A 97 8.85 -5.28 -8.24
CA GLN A 97 7.96 -4.36 -8.98
C GLN A 97 6.64 -5.05 -9.24
N LEU A 98 5.56 -4.42 -8.79
CA LEU A 98 4.22 -4.97 -8.81
C LEU A 98 3.31 -4.08 -9.65
N ILE A 99 2.28 -4.68 -10.25
CA ILE A 99 1.20 -3.98 -10.93
C ILE A 99 -0.13 -4.69 -10.68
N LEU A 100 -1.20 -3.93 -10.50
CA LEU A 100 -2.57 -4.46 -10.46
C LEU A 100 -2.96 -4.96 -11.85
N SER A 101 -3.54 -6.16 -11.88
CA SER A 101 -3.83 -6.91 -13.12
C SER A 101 -5.32 -7.08 -13.34
N GLU A 102 -6.03 -7.60 -12.34
CA GLU A 102 -7.45 -7.94 -12.45
C GLU A 102 -8.13 -7.73 -11.10
N PHE A 103 -9.39 -7.28 -11.06
CA PHE A 103 -10.12 -7.20 -9.80
C PHE A 103 -11.64 -7.36 -9.96
N ILE A 104 -12.29 -7.74 -8.86
CA ILE A 104 -13.75 -7.81 -8.72
C ILE A 104 -14.16 -6.97 -7.50
N THR A 105 -15.09 -6.04 -7.72
CA THR A 105 -15.59 -5.13 -6.68
C THR A 105 -16.91 -5.57 -6.05
N GLU A 106 -17.63 -6.51 -6.66
CA GLU A 106 -18.92 -6.98 -6.18
C GLU A 106 -18.82 -8.33 -5.47
N HIS A 107 -19.32 -8.36 -4.25
CA HIS A 107 -19.43 -9.60 -3.46
C HIS A 107 -20.64 -10.45 -3.88
N SER A 108 -20.44 -11.76 -3.90
CA SER A 108 -21.52 -12.75 -3.94
C SER A 108 -21.19 -13.94 -3.04
N SER A 109 -22.18 -14.78 -2.75
CA SER A 109 -21.98 -15.99 -1.92
C SER A 109 -20.98 -16.99 -2.49
N SER A 110 -20.57 -16.85 -3.75
CA SER A 110 -19.61 -17.74 -4.41
C SER A 110 -18.42 -17.03 -5.05
N ARG A 111 -18.33 -15.69 -4.99
CA ARG A 111 -17.22 -14.90 -5.56
C ARG A 111 -16.97 -13.67 -4.71
N TYR A 112 -15.75 -13.57 -4.22
CA TYR A 112 -15.36 -12.58 -3.22
C TYR A 112 -14.62 -11.43 -3.87
N GLU A 113 -14.62 -10.30 -3.18
CA GLU A 113 -13.94 -9.08 -3.61
C GLU A 113 -12.44 -9.29 -3.48
N LYS A 114 -11.73 -9.20 -4.60
CA LYS A 114 -10.29 -9.47 -4.67
C LYS A 114 -9.64 -8.71 -5.80
N ALA A 115 -8.33 -8.52 -5.68
CA ALA A 115 -7.48 -8.02 -6.74
C ALA A 115 -6.32 -8.98 -6.96
N GLU A 116 -5.89 -9.05 -8.21
CA GLU A 116 -4.68 -9.72 -8.65
C GLU A 116 -3.58 -8.70 -8.89
N ILE A 117 -2.38 -9.09 -8.50
CA ILE A 117 -1.15 -8.35 -8.70
C ILE A 117 -0.19 -9.24 -9.48
N VAL A 118 0.48 -8.67 -10.47
CA VAL A 118 1.54 -9.34 -11.24
C VAL A 118 2.90 -8.79 -10.83
N VAL A 119 3.85 -9.70 -10.64
CA VAL A 119 5.26 -9.37 -10.37
C VAL A 119 5.96 -9.05 -11.69
N LEU A 120 6.10 -7.77 -12.01
CA LEU A 120 6.81 -7.30 -13.21
C LEU A 120 8.32 -7.52 -13.13
N ARG A 121 8.88 -7.44 -11.92
CA ARG A 121 10.29 -7.72 -11.64
C ARG A 121 10.42 -8.44 -10.31
N GLU A 122 11.21 -9.52 -10.32
CA GLU A 122 11.55 -10.31 -9.13
C GLU A 122 12.12 -9.43 -8.00
N GLY A 123 11.91 -9.88 -6.77
CA GLY A 123 12.38 -9.21 -5.57
C GLY A 123 11.60 -9.63 -4.34
N ASN A 124 11.72 -8.84 -3.28
CA ASN A 124 11.11 -9.10 -1.99
C ASN A 124 9.84 -8.26 -1.82
N LEU A 125 8.78 -8.86 -1.26
CA LEU A 125 7.51 -8.18 -0.98
C LEU A 125 7.52 -7.40 0.34
N GLY A 126 8.45 -7.66 1.26
CA GLY A 126 8.40 -7.15 2.63
C GLY A 126 8.21 -5.64 2.69
N GLY A 127 7.15 -5.22 3.38
CA GLY A 127 6.75 -3.82 3.52
C GLY A 127 5.90 -3.28 2.37
N ILE A 128 5.93 -3.87 1.18
CA ILE A 128 5.01 -3.45 0.12
C ILE A 128 3.58 -3.58 0.65
N THR A 129 2.79 -2.53 0.48
CA THR A 129 1.47 -2.44 1.11
C THR A 129 0.41 -2.16 0.06
N VAL A 130 -0.64 -2.97 0.08
CA VAL A 130 -1.82 -2.84 -0.78
C VAL A 130 -2.94 -2.20 0.03
N TYR A 131 -3.56 -1.16 -0.52
CA TYR A 131 -4.65 -0.42 0.13
C TYR A 131 -5.94 -0.51 -0.66
N ASN A 132 -7.05 -0.71 0.06
CA ASN A 132 -8.39 -0.31 -0.38
C ASN A 132 -8.58 1.16 -0.02
N GLY A 133 -8.13 2.03 -0.92
CA GLY A 133 -7.97 3.46 -0.70
C GLY A 133 -6.56 3.93 -1.03
N ALA A 134 -6.02 4.81 -0.21
CA ALA A 134 -4.65 5.33 -0.29
C ALA A 134 -3.96 5.23 1.08
N ALA A 135 -2.63 5.39 1.12
CA ALA A 135 -1.88 5.30 2.38
C ALA A 135 -2.37 6.30 3.43
N GLY A 136 -2.74 7.53 3.02
CA GLY A 136 -3.26 8.56 3.92
C GLY A 136 -4.69 8.32 4.43
N ASP A 137 -5.53 7.58 3.70
CA ASP A 137 -6.92 7.28 4.06
C ASP A 137 -7.40 6.00 3.35
N HIS A 138 -7.63 4.91 4.10
CA HIS A 138 -8.02 3.60 3.56
C HIS A 138 -9.06 2.89 4.43
N LYS A 139 -9.81 1.98 3.82
CA LYS A 139 -10.78 1.11 4.51
C LYS A 139 -10.14 -0.16 5.06
N SER A 140 -9.19 -0.71 4.32
CA SER A 140 -8.39 -1.87 4.70
C SER A 140 -7.04 -1.81 4.00
N CYS A 141 -6.06 -2.51 4.54
CA CYS A 141 -4.76 -2.68 3.91
C CYS A 141 -4.21 -4.08 4.19
N LEU A 142 -3.26 -4.49 3.35
CA LEU A 142 -2.43 -5.66 3.53
C LEU A 142 -0.98 -5.22 3.40
N ARG A 143 -0.18 -5.44 4.45
CA ARG A 143 1.28 -5.25 4.41
C ARG A 143 1.92 -6.62 4.23
N PHE A 144 2.62 -6.81 3.13
CA PHE A 144 3.35 -8.05 2.89
C PHE A 144 4.50 -8.23 3.89
N GLN A 145 4.69 -9.46 4.34
CA GLN A 145 5.86 -9.88 5.10
C GLN A 145 7.03 -10.20 4.16
N ASP A 146 8.17 -10.54 4.75
CA ASP A 146 9.37 -10.99 4.04
C ASP A 146 9.07 -12.20 3.15
N GLN A 147 9.10 -11.99 1.84
CA GLN A 147 8.81 -13.01 0.83
C GLN A 147 9.47 -12.65 -0.50
N GLU A 148 10.37 -13.52 -0.97
CA GLU A 148 10.92 -13.43 -2.33
C GLU A 148 9.89 -13.94 -3.34
N VAL A 149 9.76 -13.23 -4.46
CA VAL A 149 8.87 -13.57 -5.58
C VAL A 149 9.61 -13.48 -6.91
N GLU A 150 9.27 -14.37 -7.83
CA GLU A 150 9.83 -14.40 -9.19
C GLU A 150 9.03 -13.51 -10.14
N GLN A 151 9.69 -13.03 -11.20
CA GLN A 151 9.03 -12.30 -12.28
C GLN A 151 7.96 -13.18 -12.96
N GLY A 152 6.77 -12.60 -13.18
CA GLY A 152 5.63 -13.29 -13.77
C GLY A 152 4.78 -14.08 -12.78
N GLU A 153 5.13 -14.08 -11.48
CA GLU A 153 4.23 -14.59 -10.45
C GLU A 153 2.97 -13.71 -10.32
N TYR A 154 1.86 -14.37 -9.99
CA TYR A 154 0.60 -13.74 -9.64
C TYR A 154 0.41 -13.79 -8.12
N LEU A 155 -0.19 -12.74 -7.56
CA LEU A 155 -0.56 -12.64 -6.14
C LEU A 155 -2.03 -12.23 -6.06
N ILE A 156 -2.79 -12.86 -5.18
CA ILE A 156 -4.21 -12.57 -5.00
C ILE A 156 -4.42 -11.95 -3.63
N VAL A 157 -5.03 -10.76 -3.59
CA VAL A 157 -5.39 -10.07 -2.36
C VAL A 157 -6.91 -10.06 -2.24
N HIS A 158 -7.44 -10.76 -1.24
CA HIS A 158 -8.85 -10.77 -0.88
C HIS A 158 -9.13 -9.62 0.09
N PHE A 159 -10.11 -8.78 -0.24
CA PHE A 159 -10.45 -7.59 0.54
C PHE A 159 -11.55 -7.83 1.59
N ARG A 160 -11.95 -9.08 1.74
CA ARG A 160 -12.92 -9.54 2.71
C ARG A 160 -12.52 -10.93 3.20
N SER A 161 -12.47 -11.08 4.52
CA SER A 161 -12.35 -12.38 5.20
C SER A 161 -13.66 -12.66 5.95
N ASP A 162 -14.19 -13.88 5.81
CA ASP A 162 -15.36 -14.34 6.55
C ASP A 162 -14.97 -15.04 7.88
N GLY A 163 -13.69 -15.00 8.25
CA GLY A 163 -13.13 -15.67 9.42
C GLY A 163 -13.16 -17.20 9.31
N LEU A 164 -13.13 -17.72 8.07
CA LEU A 164 -13.19 -19.15 7.80
C LEU A 164 -11.81 -19.80 7.95
N ALA A 165 -11.80 -21.08 8.33
CA ALA A 165 -10.56 -21.85 8.37
C ALA A 165 -9.96 -21.92 6.95
N GLY A 166 -8.69 -21.55 6.82
CA GLY A 166 -7.97 -21.51 5.54
C GLY A 166 -7.85 -20.11 4.92
N GLU A 167 -8.49 -19.07 5.48
CA GLU A 167 -8.23 -17.67 5.11
C GLU A 167 -6.95 -17.23 5.83
N THR A 168 -5.79 -17.59 5.28
CA THR A 168 -4.50 -17.37 5.92
C THR A 168 -3.45 -17.13 4.85
N ASP A 169 -2.77 -15.99 4.95
CA ASP A 169 -1.74 -15.56 4.01
C ASP A 169 -0.72 -16.64 3.67
N GLU A 170 -0.43 -16.79 2.37
CA GLU A 170 0.45 -17.83 1.84
C GLU A 170 1.89 -17.33 1.60
N TYR A 171 2.76 -17.62 2.57
CA TYR A 171 4.20 -17.37 2.51
C TYR A 171 5.02 -18.66 2.32
N GLY A 172 6.29 -18.54 1.95
CA GLY A 172 7.21 -19.66 1.73
C GLY A 172 6.97 -20.44 0.43
N GLU A 173 7.44 -21.68 0.34
CA GLU A 173 7.16 -22.56 -0.82
C GLU A 173 5.73 -23.13 -0.81
N ASP A 174 4.99 -22.92 0.29
CA ASP A 174 3.64 -23.39 0.48
C ASP A 174 2.65 -22.56 -0.37
N ARG A 175 2.65 -22.80 -1.68
CA ARG A 175 1.57 -22.41 -2.62
C ARG A 175 0.37 -23.39 -2.56
N ILE A 176 0.37 -24.24 -1.52
CA ILE A 176 -0.43 -25.47 -1.41
C ILE A 176 -1.39 -25.40 -0.19
N LEU A 177 -1.94 -24.22 0.16
CA LEU A 177 -3.24 -24.23 0.84
C LEU A 177 -4.39 -24.28 -0.16
N ALA A 178 -4.15 -24.07 -1.45
CA ALA A 178 -5.16 -24.15 -2.51
C ALA A 178 -5.32 -25.54 -3.19
N GLY A 179 -4.46 -26.53 -2.87
CA GLY A 179 -4.49 -27.89 -3.44
C GLY A 179 -5.10 -29.00 -2.56
N ASN A 180 -5.33 -28.73 -1.28
CA ASN A 180 -5.99 -29.66 -0.35
C ASN A 180 -7.37 -29.11 0.03
N SER A 181 -8.36 -29.99 0.16
CA SER A 181 -9.79 -29.75 0.46
C SER A 181 -10.14 -28.91 1.73
N ALA A 182 -9.19 -28.17 2.29
CA ALA A 182 -9.33 -27.25 3.43
C ALA A 182 -9.03 -25.78 3.05
N THR A 183 -9.09 -25.43 1.76
CA THR A 183 -8.91 -24.06 1.24
C THR A 183 -10.01 -23.14 1.76
N ALA A 184 -9.71 -21.86 2.01
CA ALA A 184 -10.74 -20.84 2.08
C ALA A 184 -11.62 -20.88 0.82
N PRO A 185 -12.93 -20.59 0.90
CA PRO A 185 -13.73 -20.33 -0.29
C PRO A 185 -13.05 -19.23 -1.14
N ASN A 186 -12.96 -19.43 -2.46
CA ASN A 186 -12.37 -18.49 -3.43
C ASN A 186 -10.84 -18.33 -3.49
N ALA A 187 -10.07 -19.08 -2.69
CA ALA A 187 -8.62 -19.22 -2.90
C ALA A 187 -8.32 -19.72 -4.32
N ILE A 188 -7.21 -19.27 -4.91
CA ILE A 188 -6.78 -19.59 -6.27
C ILE A 188 -5.67 -20.63 -6.23
N ALA A 189 -5.88 -21.74 -6.93
CA ALA A 189 -4.90 -22.82 -7.01
C ALA A 189 -3.58 -22.36 -7.65
N ASP A 190 -2.46 -22.81 -7.08
CA ASP A 190 -1.10 -22.60 -7.58
C ASP A 190 -0.64 -21.12 -7.59
N VAL A 191 -1.36 -20.24 -6.90
CA VAL A 191 -1.10 -18.81 -6.76
C VAL A 191 -1.12 -18.47 -5.27
N ARG A 192 -0.37 -17.45 -4.83
CA ARG A 192 -0.41 -17.00 -3.44
C ARG A 192 -1.67 -16.19 -3.18
N ASP A 193 -2.46 -16.62 -2.21
CA ASP A 193 -3.56 -15.85 -1.66
C ASP A 193 -3.16 -15.11 -0.37
N PHE A 194 -3.66 -13.89 -0.23
CA PHE A 194 -3.49 -13.03 0.94
C PHE A 194 -4.83 -12.38 1.29
N TRP A 195 -5.04 -12.07 2.58
CA TRP A 195 -6.31 -11.54 3.05
C TRP A 195 -6.09 -10.25 3.83
N THR A 196 -6.79 -9.18 3.46
CA THR A 196 -6.83 -7.96 4.28
C THR A 196 -7.60 -8.24 5.57
N GLU A 197 -7.20 -7.60 6.66
CA GLU A 197 -7.99 -7.62 7.88
C GLU A 197 -9.33 -6.88 7.71
N GLY A 198 -10.39 -7.44 8.28
CA GLY A 198 -11.72 -6.83 8.33
C GLY A 198 -12.73 -7.34 7.29
N ASP A 199 -13.93 -6.75 7.33
CA ASP A 199 -15.12 -7.21 6.59
C ASP A 199 -15.67 -6.16 5.61
N GLN A 200 -14.92 -5.09 5.36
CA GLN A 200 -15.41 -3.93 4.62
C GLN A 200 -15.55 -4.18 3.11
N GLY A 201 -14.74 -5.08 2.54
CA GLY A 201 -14.77 -5.37 1.12
C GLY A 201 -14.43 -4.18 0.23
N LEU A 202 -14.66 -4.32 -1.07
CA LEU A 202 -14.52 -3.25 -2.05
C LEU A 202 -15.86 -2.57 -2.27
N SER A 203 -15.84 -1.28 -2.63
CA SER A 203 -17.09 -0.62 -3.00
C SER A 203 -17.50 -1.02 -4.41
N ASP A 204 -18.78 -1.30 -4.62
CA ASP A 204 -19.40 -1.50 -5.94
C ASP A 204 -19.61 -0.19 -6.73
N THR A 205 -19.65 0.94 -6.02
CA THR A 205 -20.04 2.24 -6.58
C THR A 205 -18.83 3.03 -7.05
N ASN A 206 -17.85 3.26 -6.18
CA ASN A 206 -16.60 3.91 -6.52
C ASN A 206 -15.54 3.66 -5.44
N GLY A 207 -14.27 3.66 -5.85
CA GLY A 207 -13.17 3.37 -4.95
C GLY A 207 -11.83 3.44 -5.62
N ALA A 208 -10.81 3.09 -4.86
CA ALA A 208 -9.44 3.02 -5.32
C ALA A 208 -8.76 1.78 -4.75
N LEU A 209 -7.88 1.19 -5.54
CA LEU A 209 -6.86 0.26 -5.06
C LEU A 209 -5.50 0.89 -5.34
N SER A 210 -4.57 0.74 -4.42
CA SER A 210 -3.22 1.26 -4.60
C SER A 210 -2.17 0.34 -3.97
N ILE A 211 -0.97 0.34 -4.54
CA ILE A 211 0.19 -0.39 -4.07
C ILE A 211 1.28 0.63 -3.74
N TYR A 212 1.82 0.59 -2.54
CA TYR A 212 2.93 1.43 -2.11
C TYR A 212 4.16 0.57 -1.82
N ALA A 213 5.35 1.10 -2.10
CA ALA A 213 6.62 0.43 -1.85
C ALA A 213 6.87 0.13 -0.36
N SER A 214 6.24 0.91 0.54
CA SER A 214 6.23 0.68 1.98
C SER A 214 5.04 1.39 2.64
N PRO A 215 4.67 1.06 3.90
CA PRO A 215 3.66 1.81 4.65
C PRO A 215 4.19 3.15 5.19
N ALA A 216 5.44 3.52 4.88
CA ALA A 216 6.04 4.75 5.38
C ALA A 216 5.35 5.98 4.76
N PRO A 217 5.17 7.08 5.54
CA PRO A 217 4.66 8.32 4.99
C PRO A 217 5.51 8.82 3.80
N GLY A 218 4.85 9.10 2.68
CA GLY A 218 5.52 9.57 1.46
C GLY A 218 6.24 8.49 0.66
N ALA A 219 6.00 7.20 0.95
CA ALA A 219 6.50 6.09 0.14
C ALA A 219 6.02 6.20 -1.32
N GLU A 220 6.83 5.66 -2.22
CA GLU A 220 6.51 5.58 -3.65
C GLU A 220 5.23 4.78 -3.87
N ILE A 221 4.34 5.32 -4.71
CA ILE A 221 3.18 4.60 -5.22
C ILE A 221 3.67 3.78 -6.42
N LEU A 222 3.54 2.47 -6.32
CA LEU A 222 3.96 1.54 -7.37
C LEU A 222 2.89 1.41 -8.46
N ASP A 223 1.61 1.37 -8.07
CA ASP A 223 0.48 1.32 -8.98
C ASP A 223 -0.81 1.76 -8.28
N ALA A 224 -1.80 2.22 -9.05
CA ALA A 224 -3.14 2.50 -8.56
C ALA A 224 -4.21 2.35 -9.65
N VAL A 225 -5.43 2.03 -9.23
CA VAL A 225 -6.62 2.10 -10.09
C VAL A 225 -7.74 2.85 -9.38
N LEU A 226 -8.33 3.82 -10.09
CA LEU A 226 -9.51 4.55 -9.65
C LEU A 226 -10.70 4.11 -10.47
N TYR A 227 -11.80 3.74 -9.81
CA TYR A 227 -13.01 3.26 -10.47
C TYR A 227 -14.28 3.92 -9.93
N SER A 228 -15.28 4.08 -10.79
CA SER A 228 -16.54 4.71 -10.45
C SER A 228 -17.65 4.35 -11.45
N ASN A 229 -18.87 4.14 -10.96
CA ASN A 229 -20.09 4.12 -11.78
C ASN A 229 -20.95 5.39 -11.62
N ARG A 230 -20.42 6.40 -10.92
CA ARG A 230 -21.07 7.71 -10.73
C ARG A 230 -20.79 8.64 -11.90
N SER A 231 -21.58 9.71 -11.98
CA SER A 231 -21.38 10.81 -12.93
C SER A 231 -21.16 12.12 -12.20
N TYR A 232 -20.40 13.01 -12.82
CA TYR A 232 -20.24 14.38 -12.37
C TYR A 232 -21.55 15.16 -12.51
N GLU A 233 -21.90 15.86 -11.45
CA GLU A 233 -23.02 16.80 -11.40
C GLU A 233 -22.56 18.09 -10.74
N GLU A 234 -22.65 19.20 -11.48
CA GLU A 234 -22.24 20.52 -10.98
C GLU A 234 -23.01 20.88 -9.70
N GLY A 235 -22.27 21.32 -8.67
CA GLY A 235 -22.83 21.71 -7.38
C GLY A 235 -23.13 20.53 -6.44
N GLN A 236 -22.86 19.28 -6.82
CA GLN A 236 -22.86 18.19 -5.85
C GLN A 236 -21.64 18.25 -4.91
N ASP A 237 -21.89 17.87 -3.66
CA ASP A 237 -20.85 17.73 -2.66
C ASP A 237 -19.80 16.68 -3.07
N TYR A 238 -18.60 16.85 -2.54
CA TYR A 238 -17.50 15.90 -2.66
C TYR A 238 -17.08 15.57 -4.11
N GLY A 239 -17.21 16.54 -5.03
CA GLY A 239 -16.84 16.35 -6.43
C GLY A 239 -17.66 15.25 -7.12
N SER A 240 -18.90 15.05 -6.67
CA SER A 240 -19.79 13.98 -7.14
C SER A 240 -19.34 12.55 -6.84
N PHE A 241 -18.30 12.35 -6.01
CA PHE A 241 -17.89 11.02 -5.52
C PHE A 241 -18.76 10.49 -4.37
N GLY A 242 -19.71 11.29 -3.88
CA GLY A 242 -20.72 10.89 -2.89
C GLY A 242 -20.26 10.97 -1.43
N THR A 243 -18.98 10.74 -1.13
CA THR A 243 -18.43 10.87 0.24
C THR A 243 -17.14 11.68 0.28
N SER A 244 -16.90 12.34 1.41
CA SER A 244 -15.64 13.06 1.64
C SER A 244 -14.44 12.11 1.67
N TYR A 245 -14.63 10.87 2.14
CA TYR A 245 -13.62 9.82 2.12
C TYR A 245 -13.16 9.53 0.69
N THR A 246 -14.08 9.16 -0.20
CA THR A 246 -13.74 8.82 -1.59
C THR A 246 -13.08 10.01 -2.27
N GLN A 247 -13.59 11.23 -2.09
CA GLN A 247 -12.97 12.41 -2.69
C GLN A 247 -11.52 12.63 -2.21
N ARG A 248 -11.23 12.44 -0.92
CA ARG A 248 -9.85 12.57 -0.40
C ARG A 248 -8.91 11.55 -1.04
N VAL A 249 -9.32 10.29 -1.11
CA VAL A 249 -8.54 9.21 -1.73
C VAL A 249 -8.26 9.50 -3.21
N MET A 250 -9.29 9.88 -3.98
CA MET A 250 -9.15 10.22 -5.40
C MET A 250 -8.17 11.38 -5.60
N ASN A 251 -8.27 12.42 -4.77
CA ASN A 251 -7.38 13.57 -4.83
C ASN A 251 -5.94 13.25 -4.40
N GLU A 252 -5.76 12.37 -3.42
CA GLU A 252 -4.42 11.94 -2.96
C GLU A 252 -3.67 11.23 -4.09
N LEU A 253 -4.29 10.19 -4.66
CA LEU A 253 -3.66 9.37 -5.71
C LEU A 253 -3.46 10.18 -7.01
N ALA A 254 -4.46 10.96 -7.42
CA ALA A 254 -4.35 11.83 -8.59
C ALA A 254 -3.32 12.95 -8.38
N GLY A 255 -3.29 13.57 -7.19
CA GLY A 255 -2.34 14.61 -6.83
C GLY A 255 -0.90 14.10 -6.73
N ALA A 256 -0.71 12.83 -6.39
CA ALA A 256 0.58 12.15 -6.42
C ALA A 256 1.01 11.70 -7.83
N GLY A 257 0.15 11.84 -8.83
CA GLY A 257 0.42 11.44 -10.22
C GLY A 257 0.22 9.95 -10.51
N ALA A 258 -0.35 9.19 -9.57
CA ALA A 258 -0.67 7.77 -9.73
C ALA A 258 -1.96 7.53 -10.54
N TRP A 259 -2.67 8.60 -10.92
CA TRP A 259 -3.78 8.53 -11.86
C TRP A 259 -3.86 9.80 -12.70
N VAL A 260 -3.85 9.64 -14.01
CA VAL A 260 -3.95 10.71 -15.00
C VAL A 260 -5.42 11.01 -15.25
N TYR A 261 -5.76 12.28 -15.08
CA TYR A 261 -7.11 12.80 -15.31
C TYR A 261 -7.05 14.09 -16.15
N SER A 262 -8.21 14.54 -16.62
CA SER A 262 -8.31 15.75 -17.44
C SER A 262 -8.96 16.90 -16.67
N GLY A 263 -8.45 18.12 -16.82
CA GLY A 263 -9.01 19.31 -16.19
C GLY A 263 -8.36 19.67 -14.86
N ASP A 264 -9.03 20.55 -14.09
CA ASP A 264 -8.47 21.15 -12.87
C ASP A 264 -8.64 20.25 -11.63
N GLN A 265 -9.63 19.36 -11.65
CA GLN A 265 -9.93 18.43 -10.56
C GLN A 265 -10.36 17.09 -11.16
N ILE A 266 -10.04 16.00 -10.47
CA ILE A 266 -10.52 14.68 -10.86
C ILE A 266 -12.03 14.60 -10.68
N ILE A 267 -12.72 14.04 -11.67
CA ILE A 267 -14.16 13.78 -11.64
C ILE A 267 -14.46 12.29 -11.87
N PRO A 268 -15.67 11.80 -11.52
CA PRO A 268 -16.04 10.40 -11.71
C PRO A 268 -15.77 9.83 -13.11
N GLU A 269 -15.93 10.63 -14.16
CA GLU A 269 -15.69 10.24 -15.55
C GLU A 269 -14.21 10.06 -15.90
N ASP A 270 -13.26 10.57 -15.11
CA ASP A 270 -11.83 10.31 -15.29
C ASP A 270 -11.42 8.93 -14.73
N CYS A 271 -12.24 8.35 -13.86
CA CYS A 271 -12.04 7.00 -13.34
C CYS A 271 -12.42 5.95 -14.39
N LEU A 272 -11.98 4.71 -14.17
CA LEU A 272 -12.53 3.56 -14.87
C LEU A 272 -14.03 3.43 -14.59
N ARG A 273 -14.83 3.30 -15.65
CA ARG A 273 -16.27 3.08 -15.52
C ARG A 273 -16.58 1.65 -15.08
N SER A 274 -17.03 1.48 -13.84
CA SER A 274 -17.29 0.17 -13.23
C SER A 274 -18.76 -0.28 -13.30
N GLU A 275 -19.63 0.43 -14.00
CA GLU A 275 -21.08 0.19 -14.04
C GLU A 275 -21.49 -1.24 -14.46
N ASP A 276 -20.70 -1.83 -15.36
CA ASP A 276 -20.93 -3.19 -15.86
C ASP A 276 -20.09 -4.26 -15.15
N SER A 277 -19.26 -3.88 -14.18
CA SER A 277 -18.55 -4.84 -13.34
C SER A 277 -19.56 -5.61 -12.50
N THR A 278 -19.36 -6.92 -12.33
CA THR A 278 -20.16 -7.72 -11.40
C THR A 278 -19.32 -8.76 -10.73
N SER A 279 -19.91 -9.48 -9.77
CA SER A 279 -19.26 -10.66 -9.18
C SER A 279 -18.77 -11.68 -10.23
N THR A 280 -19.33 -11.71 -11.45
CA THR A 280 -18.94 -12.63 -12.53
C THR A 280 -18.27 -11.96 -13.72
N ARG A 281 -18.14 -10.63 -13.72
CA ARG A 281 -17.51 -9.80 -14.75
C ARG A 281 -16.43 -8.97 -14.08
N SER A 282 -15.20 -9.46 -14.12
CA SER A 282 -14.04 -8.76 -13.56
C SER A 282 -13.61 -7.59 -14.44
N ILE A 283 -12.79 -6.74 -13.86
CA ILE A 283 -12.08 -5.67 -14.53
C ILE A 283 -10.64 -6.15 -14.73
N CYS A 284 -10.14 -6.14 -15.97
CA CYS A 284 -8.78 -6.53 -16.33
C CYS A 284 -7.99 -5.35 -16.90
N ARG A 285 -6.69 -5.35 -16.64
CA ARG A 285 -5.71 -4.55 -17.38
C ARG A 285 -5.36 -5.25 -18.70
N ASP A 286 -4.77 -4.54 -19.66
CA ASP A 286 -4.21 -5.16 -20.88
C ASP A 286 -3.09 -6.18 -20.57
N LEU A 287 -2.80 -7.09 -21.53
CA LEU A 287 -1.77 -8.14 -21.38
C LEU A 287 -0.35 -7.63 -21.30
N GLU A 288 -0.11 -6.48 -21.91
CA GLU A 288 1.23 -5.92 -22.00
C GLU A 288 1.61 -5.21 -20.69
N PHE A 289 0.64 -5.06 -19.78
CA PHE A 289 0.76 -4.30 -18.55
C PHE A 289 1.28 -2.89 -18.84
N ASN A 290 0.85 -2.32 -19.97
CA ASN A 290 1.16 -0.94 -20.30
C ASN A 290 0.41 -0.05 -19.31
N ASP A 291 1.16 0.76 -18.57
CA ASP A 291 0.58 1.65 -17.57
C ASP A 291 0.64 3.10 -18.05
N THR A 292 -0.51 3.63 -18.47
CA THR A 292 -0.67 5.06 -18.71
C THR A 292 -1.19 5.79 -17.48
N ASN A 293 -1.30 5.09 -16.35
CA ASN A 293 -1.94 5.53 -15.11
C ASN A 293 -3.38 6.00 -15.37
N GLY A 294 -4.09 5.34 -16.27
CA GLY A 294 -5.35 5.87 -16.80
C GLY A 294 -6.42 4.80 -16.99
N LYS A 295 -7.68 5.26 -17.04
CA LYS A 295 -8.84 4.39 -17.24
C LYS A 295 -8.80 3.53 -18.52
N ASN A 296 -8.01 3.93 -19.52
CA ASN A 296 -7.93 3.22 -20.80
C ASN A 296 -7.01 1.99 -20.73
N ASP A 297 -6.27 1.82 -19.64
CA ASP A 297 -5.46 0.62 -19.40
C ASP A 297 -6.33 -0.58 -19.03
N TRP A 298 -7.63 -0.36 -18.81
CA TRP A 298 -8.56 -1.29 -18.19
C TRP A 298 -9.82 -1.52 -19.03
N HIS A 299 -10.37 -2.73 -18.95
CA HIS A 299 -11.65 -3.11 -19.53
C HIS A 299 -12.41 -4.09 -18.64
N ILE A 300 -13.73 -4.17 -18.81
CA ILE A 300 -14.56 -5.19 -18.16
C ILE A 300 -14.65 -6.41 -19.07
N VAL A 301 -14.44 -7.60 -18.52
CA VAL A 301 -14.50 -8.85 -19.28
C VAL A 301 -15.90 -9.49 -19.22
N PRO A 302 -16.31 -10.30 -20.21
CA PRO A 302 -17.58 -11.01 -20.18
C PRO A 302 -17.72 -11.96 -18.99
N THR A 303 -18.95 -12.39 -18.73
CA THR A 303 -19.25 -13.36 -17.66
C THR A 303 -18.39 -14.61 -17.80
N SER A 304 -17.76 -15.05 -16.72
CA SER A 304 -16.90 -16.25 -16.66
C SER A 304 -15.58 -16.14 -17.45
N CYS A 305 -15.16 -14.92 -17.78
CA CYS A 305 -13.86 -14.64 -18.40
C CYS A 305 -12.80 -14.16 -17.39
N SER A 306 -13.08 -14.20 -16.09
CA SER A 306 -12.07 -13.89 -15.08
C SER A 306 -10.86 -14.82 -15.20
N SER A 307 -9.67 -14.25 -15.08
CA SER A 307 -8.38 -14.85 -15.43
C SER A 307 -7.42 -14.98 -14.25
N PHE A 308 -7.87 -14.76 -13.03
CA PHE A 308 -7.07 -14.91 -11.80
C PHE A 308 -6.12 -16.12 -11.81
N GLY A 309 -4.82 -15.86 -11.64
CA GLY A 309 -3.70 -16.80 -11.69
C GLY A 309 -3.10 -17.02 -13.08
N HIS A 310 -3.62 -16.33 -14.10
CA HIS A 310 -3.28 -16.55 -15.50
C HIS A 310 -3.24 -15.23 -16.27
N GLU A 311 -2.89 -15.34 -17.55
CA GLU A 311 -2.87 -14.21 -18.48
C GLU A 311 -4.26 -13.57 -18.62
N ASN A 312 -4.33 -12.23 -18.55
CA ASN A 312 -5.57 -11.47 -18.51
C ASN A 312 -6.48 -11.71 -19.72
N CYS A 313 -7.77 -11.92 -19.49
CA CYS A 313 -8.70 -12.04 -20.61
C CYS A 313 -8.80 -10.73 -21.42
N GLN A 314 -8.69 -10.83 -22.74
CA GLN A 314 -8.75 -9.70 -23.68
C GLN A 314 -10.13 -9.49 -24.29
N ASP A 315 -11.09 -10.37 -23.99
CA ASP A 315 -12.46 -10.16 -24.41
C ASP A 315 -13.04 -8.96 -23.66
N VAL A 316 -13.65 -8.05 -24.40
CA VAL A 316 -14.30 -6.86 -23.84
C VAL A 316 -15.80 -7.11 -23.78
N TYR A 317 -16.40 -6.85 -22.61
CA TYR A 317 -17.85 -6.89 -22.46
C TYR A 317 -18.52 -5.77 -23.27
N GLU A 318 -19.54 -6.15 -24.05
CA GLU A 318 -20.42 -5.23 -24.76
C GLU A 318 -21.85 -5.33 -24.17
N PRO A 319 -22.45 -4.22 -23.70
CA PRO A 319 -23.81 -4.19 -23.12
C PRO A 319 -24.97 -4.53 -24.07
#